data_AF-W1VIT5-F1
#
_entry.id   AF-W1VIT5-F1
#
_cell.length_a   1.000
_cell.length_b   1.000
_cell.length_c   1.000
_cell.angle_alpha   90.00
_cell.angle_beta   90.00
_cell.angle_gamma   90.00
#
_symmetry.space_group_name_H-M   'P 1'
#
loop_
_entity.id
_entity.type
_entity.pdbx_description
1 polymer ?
#
loop_
_entity_poly.entity_id
_entity_poly.type
_entity_poly.pdbx_seq_one_letter_code
_entity_poly.pdbx_strand_id
1 'polypeptide(L)'
;EVLQETRHGQADGTTKPGRVKSDADDYRYFPEPDLVPVAPSRDWVEQIRASLPEMPAAKRRRLKEEWGLADEEMRDVVNAGALELIEATTLAGASGQAARKWWMGELSRTAKEQEVALEELAVTPEQVAELQKLVDEGRLTDKLARQVLEGVLAGEGDPEAVVEARGLEVVSDDSALLAAVDEALAANPDIADKIRGGKVQAAGAIVGAVMKATRGQADAKRVRELVMERVGA
;
A
#
# COMPACT_ATOMS: atom_id res chain seq x y z
N GLU A 1 -52.09 -13.77 11.16
CA GLU A 1 -52.45 -13.18 9.85
C GLU A 1 -51.34 -12.21 9.46
N VAL A 2 -50.83 -12.27 8.23
CA VAL A 2 -49.74 -11.40 7.76
C VAL A 2 -50.36 -10.23 7.00
N LEU A 3 -50.21 -9.01 7.53
CA LEU A 3 -50.76 -7.79 6.94
C LEU A 3 -49.77 -7.19 5.94
N GLN A 4 -50.25 -6.77 4.77
CA GLN A 4 -49.44 -5.96 3.85
C GLN A 4 -49.44 -4.51 4.31
N GLU A 5 -48.25 -3.92 4.45
CA GLU A 5 -48.09 -2.54 4.89
C GLU A 5 -46.80 -1.94 4.33
N THR A 6 -46.75 -0.62 4.28
CA THR A 6 -45.52 0.14 4.02
C THR A 6 -44.86 0.44 5.35
N ARG A 7 -43.60 0.04 5.53
CA ARG A 7 -42.84 0.29 6.76
C ARG A 7 -41.69 1.24 6.49
N HIS A 8 -41.40 2.10 7.46
CA HIS A 8 -40.31 3.07 7.40
C HIS A 8 -39.17 2.61 8.28
N GLY A 9 -37.97 2.51 7.71
CA GLY A 9 -36.75 2.26 8.48
C GLY A 9 -36.51 3.36 9.51
N GLN A 10 -36.01 2.98 10.68
CA GLN A 10 -35.62 3.89 11.76
C GLN A 10 -34.10 3.79 11.96
N ALA A 11 -33.50 4.84 12.53
CA ALA A 11 -32.06 4.87 12.80
C ALA A 11 -31.61 3.81 13.82
N ASP A 12 -32.51 3.31 14.67
CA ASP A 12 -32.27 2.25 15.64
C ASP A 12 -32.32 0.83 15.03
N GLY A 13 -32.44 0.72 13.70
CA GLY A 13 -32.55 -0.55 12.98
C GLY A 13 -33.93 -1.20 13.04
N THR A 14 -34.89 -0.58 13.75
CA THR A 14 -36.29 -1.02 13.73
C THR A 14 -37.02 -0.45 12.53
N THR A 15 -38.27 -0.88 12.36
CA THR A 15 -39.17 -0.33 11.34
C THR A 15 -40.48 0.09 12.00
N LYS A 16 -41.05 1.21 11.57
CA LYS A 16 -42.37 1.67 12.02
C LYS A 16 -43.42 1.45 10.93
N PRO A 17 -44.63 0.98 11.28
CA PRO A 17 -45.71 0.83 10.31
C PRO A 17 -46.14 2.22 9.82
N GLY A 18 -46.35 2.33 8.51
CA GLY A 18 -46.96 3.48 7.86
C GLY A 18 -48.39 3.15 7.45
N ARG A 19 -48.62 3.02 6.14
CA ARG A 19 -49.94 2.72 5.56
C ARG A 19 -50.14 1.20 5.41
N VAL A 20 -51.27 0.68 5.90
CA VAL A 20 -51.75 -0.67 5.58
C VAL A 20 -52.19 -0.71 4.12
N LYS A 21 -51.71 -1.68 3.34
CA LYS A 21 -52.12 -1.90 1.95
C LYS A 21 -53.33 -2.83 1.98
N SER A 22 -54.53 -2.26 1.89
CA SER A 22 -55.79 -3.04 1.86
C SER A 22 -56.02 -3.70 0.51
N ASP A 23 -55.68 -3.00 -0.57
CA ASP A 23 -55.88 -3.42 -1.96
C ASP A 23 -54.64 -3.07 -2.81
N ALA A 24 -54.47 -3.71 -3.97
CA ALA A 24 -53.45 -3.29 -4.92
C ALA A 24 -53.87 -1.94 -5.53
N ASP A 25 -53.00 -0.93 -5.44
CA ASP A 25 -53.27 0.40 -6.01
C ASP A 25 -53.49 0.29 -7.53
N ASP A 26 -54.66 0.73 -8.03
CA ASP A 26 -54.95 0.80 -9.46
C ASP A 26 -54.34 2.09 -10.06
N TYR A 27 -53.11 1.97 -10.52
CA TYR A 27 -52.37 3.06 -11.18
C TYR A 27 -52.89 3.38 -12.59
N ARG A 28 -53.86 2.62 -13.13
CA ARG A 28 -54.45 2.81 -14.46
C ARG A 28 -53.39 3.01 -15.55
N TYR A 29 -52.41 2.11 -15.63
CA TYR A 29 -51.35 2.20 -16.64
C TYR A 29 -51.93 2.21 -18.06
N PHE A 30 -51.52 3.19 -18.86
CA PHE A 30 -51.77 3.26 -20.30
C PHE A 30 -50.50 3.80 -21.00
N PRO A 31 -50.29 3.49 -22.29
CA PRO A 31 -49.17 4.06 -23.05
C PRO A 31 -49.29 5.58 -23.11
N GLU A 32 -48.23 6.30 -22.75
CA GLU A 32 -48.17 7.76 -22.83
C GLU A 32 -48.29 8.23 -24.29
N PRO A 33 -49.42 8.83 -24.71
CA PRO A 33 -49.63 9.22 -26.11
C PRO A 33 -48.75 10.39 -26.55
N ASP A 34 -48.29 11.23 -25.62
CA ASP A 34 -47.50 12.41 -25.93
C ASP A 34 -46.02 12.08 -26.21
N LEU A 35 -45.57 10.87 -25.86
CA LEU A 35 -44.21 10.40 -26.08
C LEU A 35 -44.14 9.39 -27.22
N VAL A 36 -43.24 9.64 -28.17
CA VAL A 36 -42.94 8.66 -29.21
C VAL A 36 -42.21 7.44 -28.62
N PRO A 37 -42.44 6.23 -29.16
CA PRO A 37 -41.68 5.05 -28.74
C PRO A 37 -40.17 5.24 -28.93
N VAL A 38 -39.40 4.96 -27.88
CA VAL A 38 -37.94 5.01 -27.92
C VAL A 38 -37.40 3.68 -28.46
N ALA A 39 -36.81 3.71 -29.66
CA ALA A 39 -36.22 2.55 -30.33
C ALA A 39 -34.74 2.83 -30.67
N PRO A 40 -33.81 2.67 -29.70
CA PRO A 40 -32.41 2.98 -29.92
C PRO A 40 -31.80 2.04 -30.98
N SER A 41 -31.00 2.60 -31.89
CA SER A 41 -30.29 1.79 -32.90
C SER A 41 -29.26 0.88 -32.24
N ARG A 42 -28.94 -0.24 -32.90
CA ARG A 42 -27.92 -1.15 -32.39
C ARG A 42 -26.54 -0.47 -32.28
N ASP A 43 -26.22 0.37 -33.26
CA ASP A 43 -24.97 1.14 -33.28
C ASP A 43 -24.83 2.05 -32.06
N TRP A 44 -25.91 2.73 -31.67
CA TRP A 44 -25.89 3.60 -30.48
C TRP A 44 -25.73 2.79 -29.19
N VAL A 45 -26.37 1.62 -29.10
CA VAL A 45 -26.19 0.69 -27.97
C VAL A 45 -24.73 0.23 -27.85
N GLU A 46 -24.07 -0.11 -28.96
CA GLU A 46 -22.67 -0.53 -28.94
C GLU A 46 -21.71 0.63 -28.62
N GLN A 47 -22.01 1.85 -29.08
CA GLN A 47 -21.25 3.04 -28.70
C GLN A 47 -21.30 3.27 -27.18
N ILE A 48 -22.49 3.18 -26.57
CA ILE A 48 -22.63 3.31 -25.12
C ILE A 48 -21.89 2.18 -24.42
N ARG A 49 -22.06 0.93 -24.87
CA ARG A 49 -21.35 -0.23 -24.31
C ARG A 49 -19.85 -0.04 -24.28
N ALA A 50 -19.25 0.50 -25.34
CA ALA A 50 -17.81 0.75 -25.43
C ALA A 50 -17.33 1.89 -24.52
N SER A 51 -18.22 2.82 -24.16
CA SER A 51 -17.93 3.94 -23.25
C SER A 51 -18.04 3.59 -21.76
N LEU A 52 -18.66 2.45 -21.43
CA LEU A 52 -18.82 2.04 -20.04
C LEU A 52 -17.46 1.67 -19.44
N PRO A 53 -17.12 2.19 -18.25
CA PRO A 53 -15.89 1.79 -17.57
C PRO A 53 -15.92 0.32 -17.18
N GLU A 54 -14.75 -0.22 -16.86
CA GLU A 54 -14.67 -1.55 -16.27
C GLU A 54 -15.53 -1.64 -15.01
N MET A 55 -16.39 -2.66 -14.91
CA MET A 55 -17.23 -2.84 -13.72
C MET A 55 -16.34 -3.01 -12.48
N PRO A 56 -16.66 -2.39 -11.33
CA PRO A 56 -15.81 -2.47 -10.15
C PRO A 56 -15.48 -3.91 -9.70
N ALA A 57 -16.43 -4.83 -9.83
CA ALA A 57 -16.18 -6.24 -9.49
C ALA A 57 -15.22 -6.94 -10.47
N ALA A 58 -15.24 -6.57 -11.76
CA ALA A 58 -14.31 -7.08 -12.75
C ALA A 58 -12.90 -6.51 -12.53
N LYS A 59 -12.81 -5.18 -12.35
CA LYS A 59 -11.56 -4.48 -12.03
C LYS A 59 -10.88 -5.06 -10.80
N ARG A 60 -11.63 -5.24 -9.71
CA ARG A 60 -11.09 -5.84 -8.47
C ARG A 60 -10.55 -7.25 -8.68
N ARG A 61 -11.23 -8.09 -9.48
CA ARG A 61 -10.75 -9.45 -9.76
C ARG A 61 -9.46 -9.42 -10.58
N ARG A 62 -9.42 -8.60 -11.63
CA ARG A 62 -8.24 -8.41 -12.49
C ARG A 62 -7.03 -7.93 -11.68
N LEU A 63 -7.19 -6.84 -10.93
CA LEU A 63 -6.10 -6.26 -10.13
C LEU A 63 -5.62 -7.22 -9.03
N LYS A 64 -6.53 -7.96 -8.38
CA LYS A 64 -6.14 -8.99 -7.40
C LYS A 64 -5.24 -10.05 -8.02
N GLU A 65 -5.57 -10.53 -9.21
CA GLU A 65 -4.78 -11.52 -9.95
C GLU A 65 -3.44 -10.94 -10.42
N GLU A 66 -3.44 -9.75 -11.02
CA GLU A 66 -2.23 -9.06 -11.51
C GLU A 66 -1.25 -8.72 -10.38
N TRP A 67 -1.75 -8.33 -9.21
CA TRP A 67 -0.93 -7.98 -8.06
C TRP A 67 -0.60 -9.17 -7.16
N GLY A 68 -1.17 -10.35 -7.45
CA GLY A 68 -0.98 -11.57 -6.66
C GLY A 68 -1.47 -11.43 -5.21
N LEU A 69 -2.59 -10.74 -4.99
CA LEU A 69 -3.14 -10.50 -3.66
C LEU A 69 -4.12 -11.60 -3.24
N ALA A 70 -4.15 -11.91 -1.94
CA ALA A 70 -5.21 -12.72 -1.36
C ALA A 70 -6.54 -11.92 -1.25
N ASP A 71 -7.65 -12.63 -1.06
CA ASP A 71 -8.98 -12.00 -0.94
C ASP A 71 -9.07 -11.04 0.25
N GLU A 72 -8.43 -11.39 1.38
CA GLU A 72 -8.38 -10.55 2.58
C GLU A 72 -7.60 -9.26 2.32
N GLU A 73 -6.46 -9.36 1.64
CA GLU A 73 -5.62 -8.20 1.31
C GLU A 73 -6.35 -7.24 0.36
N MET A 74 -7.05 -7.79 -0.64
CA MET A 74 -7.84 -6.99 -1.57
C MET A 74 -9.02 -6.31 -0.88
N ARG A 75 -9.70 -7.03 0.04
CA ARG A 75 -10.77 -6.45 0.87
C ARG A 75 -10.25 -5.27 1.68
N ASP A 76 -9.08 -5.42 2.30
CA ASP A 76 -8.50 -4.39 3.15
C ASP A 76 -8.07 -3.16 2.31
N VAL A 77 -7.52 -3.36 1.11
CA VAL A 77 -7.23 -2.29 0.13
C VAL A 77 -8.49 -1.50 -0.23
N VAL A 78 -9.60 -2.19 -0.51
CA VAL A 78 -10.88 -1.54 -0.86
C VAL A 78 -11.45 -0.77 0.33
N ASN A 79 -11.42 -1.35 1.53
CA ASN A 79 -11.92 -0.70 2.74
C ASN A 79 -11.13 0.54 3.12
N ALA A 80 -9.83 0.57 2.82
CA ALA A 80 -8.98 1.72 3.04
C ALA A 80 -9.13 2.82 1.97
N GLY A 81 -9.89 2.58 0.89
CA GLY A 81 -9.97 3.51 -0.24
C GLY A 81 -8.68 3.58 -1.08
N ALA A 82 -7.76 2.63 -0.91
CA ALA A 82 -6.43 2.67 -1.51
C ALA A 82 -6.35 2.11 -2.94
N LEU A 83 -7.45 1.56 -3.48
CA LEU A 83 -7.43 0.81 -4.73
C LEU A 83 -6.91 1.62 -5.92
N GLU A 84 -7.45 2.82 -6.12
CA GLU A 84 -7.08 3.69 -7.23
C GLU A 84 -5.65 4.26 -7.06
N LEU A 85 -5.24 4.52 -5.82
CA LEU A 85 -3.89 5.00 -5.49
C LEU A 85 -2.83 3.93 -5.79
N ILE A 86 -3.10 2.67 -5.40
CA ILE A 86 -2.23 1.54 -5.72
C ILE A 86 -2.18 1.33 -7.24
N GLU A 87 -3.32 1.35 -7.94
CA GLU A 87 -3.33 1.19 -9.39
C GLU A 87 -2.53 2.31 -10.09
N ALA A 88 -2.72 3.57 -9.70
CA ALA A 88 -1.94 4.69 -10.23
C ALA A 88 -0.43 4.50 -9.98
N THR A 89 -0.03 4.08 -8.78
CA THR A 89 1.38 3.78 -8.47
C THR A 89 1.92 2.61 -9.30
N THR A 90 1.09 1.61 -9.61
CA THR A 90 1.52 0.53 -10.51
C THR A 90 1.70 0.98 -11.96
N LEU A 91 0.83 1.87 -12.45
CA LEU A 91 0.97 2.48 -13.77
C LEU A 91 2.22 3.37 -13.87
N ALA A 92 2.65 3.97 -12.75
CA ALA A 92 3.89 4.73 -12.65
C ALA A 92 5.16 3.86 -12.56
N GLY A 93 5.04 2.53 -12.47
CA GLY A 93 6.16 1.60 -12.63
C GLY A 93 6.50 0.73 -11.42
N ALA A 94 5.77 0.85 -10.30
CA ALA A 94 5.95 -0.07 -9.17
C ALA A 94 5.17 -1.38 -9.34
N SER A 95 5.59 -2.45 -8.67
CA SER A 95 4.76 -3.66 -8.57
C SER A 95 3.54 -3.43 -7.66
N GLY A 96 2.44 -4.15 -7.91
CA GLY A 96 1.23 -4.06 -7.07
C GLY A 96 1.48 -4.38 -5.60
N GLN A 97 2.36 -5.36 -5.31
CA GLN A 97 2.74 -5.67 -3.93
C GLN A 97 3.53 -4.54 -3.27
N ALA A 98 4.46 -3.92 -3.99
CA ALA A 98 5.24 -2.82 -3.46
C ALA A 98 4.38 -1.56 -3.26
N ALA A 99 3.53 -1.21 -4.22
CA ALA A 99 2.57 -0.13 -4.08
C ALA A 99 1.65 -0.35 -2.88
N ARG A 100 1.10 -1.57 -2.70
CA ARG A 100 0.32 -1.93 -1.52
C ARG A 100 1.13 -1.78 -0.23
N LYS A 101 2.40 -2.23 -0.19
CA LYS A 101 3.28 -2.11 0.99
C LYS A 101 3.34 -0.67 1.50
N TRP A 102 3.47 0.30 0.60
CA TRP A 102 3.56 1.72 0.94
C TRP A 102 2.21 2.31 1.35
N TRP A 103 1.18 2.15 0.51
CA TRP A 103 -0.15 2.72 0.74
C TRP A 103 -0.83 2.13 1.98
N MET A 104 -0.79 0.82 2.16
CA MET A 104 -1.40 0.14 3.32
C MET A 104 -0.52 0.15 4.58
N GLY A 105 0.75 0.52 4.44
CA GLY A 105 1.73 0.50 5.52
C GLY A 105 1.93 1.88 6.15
N GLU A 106 2.91 2.61 5.64
CA GLU A 106 3.33 3.90 6.20
C GLU A 106 2.28 4.98 5.94
N LEU A 107 1.77 5.07 4.72
CA LEU A 107 0.81 6.11 4.31
C LEU A 107 -0.53 5.97 5.04
N SER A 108 -1.07 4.74 5.17
CA SER A 108 -2.26 4.52 5.99
C SER A 108 -2.06 4.91 7.46
N ARG A 109 -0.85 4.76 7.99
CA ARG A 109 -0.55 5.18 9.36
C ARG A 109 -0.53 6.70 9.46
N THR A 110 0.16 7.37 8.55
CA THR A 110 0.23 8.84 8.51
C THR A 110 -1.14 9.47 8.30
N ALA A 111 -1.94 8.97 7.36
CA ALA A 111 -3.31 9.44 7.13
C ALA A 111 -4.16 9.34 8.40
N LYS A 112 -4.03 8.23 9.14
CA LYS A 112 -4.73 8.03 10.41
C LYS A 112 -4.24 8.98 11.51
N GLU A 113 -2.94 9.23 11.60
CA GLU A 113 -2.36 10.17 12.56
C GLU A 113 -2.75 11.63 12.29
N GLN A 114 -2.92 11.98 11.01
CA GLN A 114 -3.37 13.30 10.57
C GLN A 114 -4.90 13.44 10.48
N GLU A 115 -5.64 12.35 10.67
CA GLU A 115 -7.10 12.27 10.51
C GLU A 115 -7.61 12.72 9.13
N VAL A 116 -6.85 12.39 8.08
CA VAL A 116 -7.17 12.72 6.68
C VAL A 116 -7.39 11.46 5.84
N ALA A 117 -8.00 11.60 4.67
CA ALA A 117 -8.10 10.50 3.71
C ALA A 117 -6.72 10.20 3.07
N LEU A 118 -6.51 8.97 2.60
CA LEU A 118 -5.26 8.58 1.91
C LEU A 118 -4.97 9.45 0.68
N GLU A 119 -6.01 9.85 -0.05
CA GLU A 119 -5.93 10.71 -1.23
C GLU A 119 -5.59 12.18 -0.92
N GLU A 120 -5.69 12.59 0.35
CA GLU A 120 -5.39 13.96 0.80
C GLU A 120 -3.96 14.12 1.31
N LEU A 121 -3.20 13.02 1.41
CA LEU A 121 -1.80 13.09 1.81
C LEU A 121 -0.97 13.87 0.79
N ALA A 122 0.02 14.61 1.28
CA ALA A 122 0.98 15.35 0.47
C ALA A 122 2.02 14.43 -0.21
N VAL A 123 1.55 13.39 -0.91
CA VAL A 123 2.38 12.47 -1.70
C VAL A 123 1.59 11.95 -2.88
N THR A 124 2.25 11.88 -4.04
CA THR A 124 1.64 11.40 -5.28
C THR A 124 1.96 9.92 -5.55
N PRO A 125 1.11 9.20 -6.30
CA PRO A 125 1.40 7.84 -6.74
C PRO A 125 2.73 7.69 -7.48
N GLU A 126 3.14 8.70 -8.26
CA GLU A 126 4.40 8.77 -8.99
C GLU A 126 5.61 8.85 -8.04
N GLN A 127 5.53 9.68 -7.00
CA GLN A 127 6.58 9.78 -5.97
C GLN A 127 6.73 8.47 -5.19
N VAL A 128 5.62 7.76 -4.91
CA VAL A 128 5.71 6.43 -4.28
C VAL A 128 6.40 5.42 -5.21
N ALA A 129 6.14 5.50 -6.52
CA ALA A 129 6.78 4.63 -7.51
C ALA A 129 8.28 4.91 -7.63
N GLU A 130 8.67 6.18 -7.65
CA GLU A 130 10.07 6.61 -7.64
C GLU A 130 10.79 6.17 -6.36
N LEU A 131 10.18 6.36 -5.19
CA LEU A 131 10.72 5.88 -3.92
C LEU A 131 10.98 4.36 -3.96
N GLN A 132 10.02 3.59 -4.48
CA GLN A 132 10.18 2.14 -4.59
C GLN A 132 11.31 1.78 -5.57
N LYS A 133 11.44 2.50 -6.68
CA LYS A 133 12.52 2.29 -7.64
C LYS A 133 13.90 2.45 -6.99
N LEU A 134 14.08 3.45 -6.12
CA LEU A 134 15.34 3.65 -5.39
C LEU A 134 15.65 2.51 -4.41
N VAL A 135 14.62 1.89 -3.84
CA VAL A 135 14.77 0.67 -3.02
C VAL A 135 15.17 -0.52 -3.89
N ASP A 136 14.52 -0.70 -5.04
CA ASP A 136 14.81 -1.81 -5.96
C ASP A 136 16.22 -1.71 -6.56
N GLU A 137 16.73 -0.50 -6.78
CA GLU A 137 18.12 -0.23 -7.20
C GLU A 137 19.14 -0.42 -6.07
N GLY A 138 18.69 -0.68 -4.83
CA GLY A 138 19.56 -0.86 -3.67
C GLY A 138 20.18 0.43 -3.12
N ARG A 139 19.78 1.60 -3.65
CA ARG A 139 20.24 2.90 -3.16
C ARG A 139 19.64 3.25 -1.79
N LEU A 140 18.46 2.70 -1.50
CA LEU A 140 17.78 2.86 -0.21
C LEU A 140 17.53 1.51 0.45
N THR A 141 17.76 1.46 1.76
CA THR A 141 17.15 0.42 2.59
C THR A 141 15.69 0.75 2.87
N ASP A 142 14.89 -0.25 3.22
CA ASP A 142 13.49 -0.07 3.64
C ASP A 142 13.35 0.95 4.80
N LYS A 143 14.38 1.08 5.65
CA LYS A 143 14.41 2.06 6.74
C LYS A 143 14.65 3.48 6.20
N LEU A 144 15.64 3.66 5.32
CA LEU A 144 15.94 4.96 4.71
C LEU A 144 14.78 5.44 3.85
N ALA A 145 14.14 4.54 3.09
CA ALA A 145 12.98 4.88 2.27
C ALA A 145 11.81 5.44 3.08
N ARG A 146 11.59 4.99 4.33
CA ARG A 146 10.59 5.61 5.21
C ARG A 146 10.97 7.04 5.61
N GLN A 147 12.26 7.28 5.88
CA GLN A 147 12.75 8.64 6.20
C GLN A 147 12.67 9.58 4.99
N VAL A 148 12.85 9.05 3.78
CA VAL A 148 12.63 9.79 2.53
C VAL A 148 11.15 10.12 2.39
N LEU A 149 10.27 9.13 2.59
CA LEU A 149 8.81 9.33 2.54
C LEU A 149 8.33 10.39 3.54
N GLU A 150 8.88 10.41 4.77
CA GLU A 150 8.62 11.46 5.75
C GLU A 150 8.99 12.85 5.23
N GLY A 151 10.11 12.98 4.51
CA GLY A 151 10.53 14.25 3.89
C GLY A 151 9.60 14.66 2.74
N VAL A 152 9.18 13.72 1.89
CA VAL A 152 8.21 13.97 0.81
C VAL A 152 6.89 14.48 1.39
N LEU A 153 6.37 13.80 2.42
CA LEU A 153 5.14 14.19 3.13
C LEU A 153 5.26 15.56 3.83
N ALA A 154 6.47 15.97 4.21
CA ALA A 154 6.75 17.29 4.76
C ALA A 154 6.88 18.39 3.67
N GLY A 155 6.79 18.03 2.40
CA GLY A 155 6.90 18.96 1.27
C GLY A 155 8.35 19.34 0.93
N GLU A 156 9.34 18.51 1.28
CA GLU A 156 10.75 18.77 1.00
C GLU A 156 11.16 18.50 -0.45
N GLY A 157 10.25 17.97 -1.27
CA GLY A 157 10.44 17.71 -2.70
C GLY A 157 10.16 16.26 -3.08
N ASP A 158 10.66 15.86 -4.24
CA ASP A 158 10.57 14.48 -4.74
C ASP A 158 11.55 13.54 -4.01
N PRO A 159 11.29 12.21 -4.00
CA PRO A 159 12.13 11.23 -3.30
C PRO A 159 13.63 11.39 -3.53
N GLU A 160 14.08 11.54 -4.78
CA GLU A 160 15.50 11.72 -5.11
C GLU A 160 16.09 12.98 -4.45
N ALA A 161 15.36 14.10 -4.50
CA ALA A 161 15.80 15.35 -3.90
C ALA A 161 15.93 15.24 -2.37
N VAL A 162 15.01 14.52 -1.73
CA VAL A 162 15.06 14.25 -0.28
C VAL A 162 16.23 13.35 0.08
N VAL A 163 16.56 12.35 -0.76
CA VAL A 163 17.74 11.49 -0.57
C VAL A 163 19.02 12.32 -0.57
N GLU A 164 19.20 13.17 -1.57
CA GLU A 164 20.39 14.04 -1.69
C GLU A 164 20.47 15.04 -0.53
N ALA A 165 19.37 15.73 -0.23
CA ALA A 165 19.34 16.78 0.79
C ALA A 165 19.61 16.23 2.20
N ARG A 166 19.12 15.03 2.51
CA ARG A 166 19.27 14.39 3.82
C ARG A 166 20.46 13.40 3.88
N GLY A 167 21.16 13.17 2.77
CA GLY A 167 22.28 12.22 2.69
C GLY A 167 21.86 10.78 3.01
N LEU A 168 20.66 10.38 2.58
CA LEU A 168 20.03 9.10 2.92
C LEU A 168 20.35 8.01 1.90
N GLU A 169 21.62 7.81 1.55
CA GLU A 169 22.03 6.77 0.60
C GLU A 169 22.72 5.60 1.30
N VAL A 170 22.58 4.40 0.73
CA VAL A 170 23.25 3.20 1.23
C VAL A 170 24.76 3.31 1.01
N VAL A 171 25.54 3.07 2.07
CA VAL A 171 27.00 2.99 1.98
C VAL A 171 27.36 1.62 1.44
N SER A 172 27.77 1.56 0.18
CA SER A 172 28.20 0.34 -0.52
C SER A 172 29.71 0.09 -0.46
N ASP A 173 30.49 0.94 0.22
CA ASP A 173 31.92 0.71 0.40
C ASP A 173 32.16 -0.40 1.42
N ASP A 174 32.50 -1.59 0.91
CA ASP A 174 32.83 -2.77 1.69
C ASP A 174 33.95 -2.49 2.71
N SER A 175 34.88 -1.56 2.44
CA SER A 175 35.97 -1.26 3.38
C SER A 175 35.48 -0.53 4.64
N ALA A 176 34.54 0.40 4.49
CA ALA A 176 33.89 1.09 5.61
C ALA A 176 32.97 0.15 6.39
N LEU A 177 32.24 -0.73 5.68
CA LEU A 177 31.39 -1.75 6.30
C LEU A 177 32.22 -2.76 7.11
N LEU A 178 33.34 -3.24 6.56
CA LEU A 178 34.25 -4.17 7.22
C LEU A 178 34.85 -3.57 8.49
N ALA A 179 35.25 -2.30 8.47
CA ALA A 179 35.75 -1.62 9.66
C ALA A 179 34.69 -1.55 10.78
N ALA A 180 33.44 -1.22 10.42
CA ALA A 180 32.33 -1.19 11.38
C ALA A 180 31.97 -2.58 11.92
N VAL A 181 32.07 -3.63 11.09
CA VAL A 181 31.89 -5.02 11.50
C VAL A 181 32.99 -5.47 12.47
N ASP A 182 34.25 -5.16 12.16
CA ASP A 182 35.39 -5.49 13.02
C ASP A 182 35.29 -4.79 14.38
N GLU A 183 34.88 -3.51 14.40
CA GLU A 183 34.63 -2.77 15.62
C GLU A 183 33.47 -3.37 16.44
N ALA A 184 32.36 -3.73 15.80
CA ALA A 184 31.21 -4.33 16.46
C ALA A 184 31.52 -5.71 17.06
N LEU A 185 32.32 -6.52 16.36
CA LEU A 185 32.80 -7.82 16.85
C LEU A 185 33.79 -7.65 18.01
N ALA A 186 34.71 -6.67 17.93
CA ALA A 186 35.66 -6.37 19.00
C ALA A 186 34.96 -5.85 20.27
N ALA A 187 33.89 -5.07 20.11
CA ALA A 187 33.08 -4.57 21.22
C ALA A 187 32.21 -5.66 21.87
N ASN A 188 31.97 -6.78 21.20
CA ASN A 188 31.09 -7.87 21.67
C ASN A 188 31.73 -9.26 21.52
N PRO A 189 32.85 -9.53 22.21
CA PRO A 189 33.61 -10.77 22.04
C PRO A 189 32.78 -12.03 22.37
N ASP A 190 31.94 -11.96 23.42
CA ASP A 190 31.06 -13.07 23.83
C ASP A 190 30.05 -13.47 22.76
N ILE A 191 29.62 -12.51 21.93
CA ILE A 191 28.67 -12.74 20.84
C ILE A 191 29.40 -13.35 19.65
N ALA A 192 30.61 -12.86 19.34
CA ALA A 192 31.46 -13.42 18.30
C ALA A 192 31.79 -14.90 18.58
N ASP A 193 32.13 -15.25 19.82
CA ASP A 193 32.39 -16.63 20.23
C ASP A 193 31.15 -17.53 20.09
N LYS A 194 29.96 -17.03 20.43
CA LYS A 194 28.69 -17.76 20.24
C LYS A 194 28.38 -18.01 18.77
N ILE A 195 28.69 -17.06 17.88
CA ILE A 195 28.49 -17.24 16.44
C ILE A 195 29.48 -18.29 15.91
N ARG A 196 30.75 -18.26 16.32
CA ARG A 196 31.74 -19.30 15.99
C ARG A 196 31.36 -20.68 16.53
N GLY A 197 30.68 -20.72 17.68
CA GLY A 197 30.11 -21.94 18.25
C GLY A 197 28.86 -22.47 17.53
N GLY A 198 28.48 -21.90 16.38
CA GLY A 198 27.36 -22.37 15.54
C GLY A 198 26.01 -21.71 15.85
N LYS A 199 25.94 -20.76 16.79
CA LYS A 199 24.69 -20.05 17.11
C LYS A 199 24.47 -18.85 16.20
N VAL A 200 24.21 -19.11 14.92
CA VAL A 200 24.03 -18.10 13.84
C VAL A 200 22.99 -17.03 14.19
N GLN A 201 21.99 -17.35 15.01
CA GLN A 201 20.98 -16.39 15.48
C GLN A 201 21.59 -15.21 16.27
N ALA A 202 22.75 -15.40 16.90
CA ALA A 202 23.45 -14.36 17.64
C ALA A 202 24.03 -13.26 16.71
N ALA A 203 24.19 -13.54 15.41
CA ALA A 203 24.64 -12.55 14.42
C ALA A 203 23.71 -11.33 14.34
N GLY A 204 22.40 -11.50 14.62
CA GLY A 204 21.43 -10.41 14.60
C GLY A 204 21.78 -9.26 15.57
N ALA A 205 22.44 -9.56 16.69
CA ALA A 205 22.88 -8.54 17.65
C ALA A 205 24.03 -7.70 17.08
N ILE A 206 24.99 -8.34 16.39
CA ILE A 206 26.10 -7.64 15.72
C ILE A 206 25.58 -6.82 14.53
N VAL A 207 24.67 -7.38 13.72
CA VAL A 207 23.99 -6.62 12.65
C VAL A 207 23.31 -5.38 13.23
N GLY A 208 22.59 -5.50 14.34
CA GLY A 208 21.98 -4.35 15.01
C GLY A 208 22.98 -3.28 15.45
N ALA A 209 24.14 -3.69 15.97
CA ALA A 209 25.21 -2.77 16.36
C ALA A 209 25.83 -2.03 15.16
N VAL A 210 26.13 -2.75 14.08
CA VAL A 210 26.65 -2.16 12.83
C VAL A 210 25.63 -1.22 12.20
N MET A 211 24.35 -1.61 12.16
CA MET A 211 23.27 -0.76 11.68
C MET A 211 23.11 0.52 12.51
N LYS A 212 23.37 0.47 13.82
CA LYS A 212 23.35 1.66 14.68
C LYS A 212 24.54 2.58 14.40
N ALA A 213 25.74 2.03 14.23
CA ALA A 213 26.96 2.79 13.93
C ALA A 213 26.87 3.49 12.57
N THR A 214 26.32 2.80 11.56
CA THR A 214 26.10 3.33 10.20
C THR A 214 24.80 4.12 10.05
N ARG A 215 24.09 4.41 11.15
CA ARG A 215 22.78 5.10 11.19
C ARG A 215 21.68 4.42 10.35
N GLY A 216 21.88 3.20 9.89
CA GLY A 216 20.96 2.45 9.03
C GLY A 216 21.25 2.59 7.53
N GLN A 217 22.40 3.17 7.18
CA GLN A 217 22.86 3.29 5.80
C GLN A 217 23.55 2.02 5.28
N ALA A 218 23.76 1.00 6.11
CA ALA A 218 24.27 -0.29 5.65
C ALA A 218 23.13 -1.23 5.20
N ASP A 219 23.39 -2.06 4.20
CA ASP A 219 22.51 -3.18 3.86
C ASP A 219 22.64 -4.28 4.93
N ALA A 220 21.55 -4.54 5.67
CA ALA A 220 21.51 -5.54 6.74
C ALA A 220 21.84 -6.97 6.26
N LYS A 221 21.49 -7.31 5.02
CA LYS A 221 21.83 -8.61 4.42
C LYS A 221 23.33 -8.70 4.15
N ARG A 222 23.91 -7.66 3.54
CA ARG A 222 25.36 -7.59 3.28
C ARG A 222 26.16 -7.59 4.59
N VAL A 223 25.75 -6.81 5.59
CA VAL A 223 26.38 -6.81 6.93
C VAL A 223 26.34 -8.21 7.54
N ARG A 224 25.21 -8.92 7.42
CA ARG A 224 25.10 -10.28 7.93
C ARG A 224 26.07 -11.24 7.23
N GLU A 225 26.20 -11.14 5.91
CA GLU A 225 27.17 -11.93 5.14
C GLU A 225 28.60 -11.66 5.60
N LEU A 226 29.01 -10.39 5.72
CA LEU A 226 30.34 -10.01 6.18
C LEU A 226 30.63 -10.48 7.62
N VAL A 227 29.65 -10.39 8.52
CA VAL A 227 29.79 -10.90 9.89
C VAL A 227 30.08 -12.40 9.89
N MET A 228 29.38 -13.18 9.05
CA MET A 228 29.58 -14.63 8.93
C MET A 228 30.95 -14.97 8.32
N GLU A 229 31.35 -14.25 7.26
CA GLU A 229 32.68 -14.39 6.65
C GLU A 229 33.79 -14.12 7.67
N ARG A 230 33.64 -13.08 8.49
CA ARG A 230 34.68 -12.64 9.44
C ARG A 230 34.86 -13.56 10.64
N VAL A 231 33.78 -14.19 11.08
CA VAL A 231 33.83 -15.19 12.16
C VAL A 231 34.13 -16.60 11.66
N GLY A 232 34.24 -16.81 10.34
CA GLY A 232 34.63 -18.09 9.73
C GLY A 232 33.58 -19.19 9.83
N ALA A 233 32.29 -18.81 9.75
CA ALA A 233 31.15 -19.72 9.83
C ALA A 233 30.43 -19.86 8.48
#